data_AF-A0AAW2ZKB0-F1
#
_entry.id   AF-A0AAW2ZKB0-F1
#
_cell.length_a   1.000
_cell.length_b   1.000
_cell.length_c   1.000
_cell.angle_alpha   90.00
_cell.angle_beta   90.00
_cell.angle_gamma   90.00
#
_symmetry.space_group_name_H-M   'P 1'
#
loop_
_entity.id
_entity.type
_entity.pdbx_description
1 polymer ?
#
loop_
_entity_poly.entity_id
_entity_poly.type
_entity_poly.pdbx_seq_one_letter_code
_entity_poly.pdbx_strand_id
1 'polypeptide(L)'
;MAKAYPDTIVGIACGNELGSTSGLNWNTIYTVQTCVNALKAAGLSQPIGVIDTYDSWCSNGANGCSQWSAMAAINIDWIGANIYPYWDNVYSGADSCNTASSAAAMTMTHHKNLISRYDVPVVVTEFGWPGAPAGQTFLNQANYVTGEQCGVCNDANQKVMVQNMIDLYRNTGLPCNTFEAFREAWKSSSSIAPESNWGVCLGTSPYTCVGAPN
;
A
#
# COMPACT_ATOMS: atom_id res chain seq x y z
N MET A 1 2.61 -19.59 14.66
CA MET A 1 1.81 -18.39 14.99
C MET A 1 0.33 -18.58 14.68
N ALA A 2 -0.08 -18.68 13.41
CA ALA A 2 -1.51 -18.82 13.02
C ALA A 2 -2.31 -19.88 13.81
N LYS A 3 -1.77 -21.10 13.97
CA LYS A 3 -2.41 -22.15 14.78
C LYS A 3 -2.49 -21.86 16.28
N ALA A 4 -1.54 -21.08 16.80
CA ALA A 4 -1.47 -20.78 18.23
C ALA A 4 -2.38 -19.60 18.61
N TYR A 5 -2.71 -18.74 17.66
CA TYR A 5 -3.53 -17.53 17.87
C TYR A 5 -4.63 -17.41 16.81
N PRO A 6 -5.52 -18.41 16.69
CA PRO A 6 -6.47 -18.47 15.60
C PRO A 6 -7.52 -17.35 15.66
N ASP A 7 -7.82 -16.84 16.86
CA ASP A 7 -8.79 -15.76 17.08
C ASP A 7 -8.18 -14.35 16.92
N THR A 8 -6.86 -14.25 16.77
CA THR A 8 -6.14 -12.98 16.61
C THR A 8 -5.67 -12.77 15.17
N ILE A 9 -5.18 -13.82 14.53
CA ILE A 9 -4.68 -13.74 13.15
C ILE A 9 -5.86 -13.92 12.21
N VAL A 10 -6.23 -12.84 11.52
CA VAL A 10 -7.41 -12.79 10.63
C VAL A 10 -7.08 -13.12 9.16
N GLY A 11 -5.80 -13.16 8.80
CA GLY A 11 -5.34 -13.45 7.45
C GLY A 11 -3.82 -13.63 7.41
N ILE A 12 -3.33 -14.28 6.36
CA ILE A 12 -1.90 -14.52 6.16
C ILE A 12 -1.53 -14.11 4.74
N ALA A 13 -0.44 -13.36 4.58
CA ALA A 13 0.09 -12.99 3.28
C ALA A 13 1.34 -13.81 2.94
N CYS A 14 1.34 -14.45 1.78
CA CYS A 14 2.50 -15.13 1.18
C CYS A 14 3.32 -14.14 0.35
N GLY A 15 4.07 -13.29 1.05
CA GLY A 15 4.90 -12.26 0.44
C GLY A 15 4.29 -10.87 0.53
N ASN A 16 5.17 -9.88 0.44
CA ASN A 16 4.86 -8.47 0.36
C ASN A 16 5.72 -7.89 -0.75
N GLU A 17 5.09 -7.28 -1.75
CA GLU A 17 5.77 -6.51 -2.80
C GLU A 17 6.79 -7.32 -3.61
N LEU A 18 6.63 -8.64 -3.71
CA LEU A 18 7.58 -9.47 -4.45
C LEU A 18 7.61 -9.14 -5.95
N GLY A 19 6.46 -8.75 -6.51
CA GLY A 19 6.32 -8.27 -7.88
C GLY A 19 7.00 -6.94 -8.11
N SER A 20 6.79 -5.95 -7.22
CA SER A 20 7.42 -4.64 -7.35
C SER A 20 8.95 -4.72 -7.16
N THR A 21 9.44 -5.56 -6.23
CA THR A 21 10.87 -5.64 -5.92
C THR A 21 11.65 -6.59 -6.83
N SER A 22 11.04 -7.69 -7.27
CA SER A 22 11.73 -8.79 -7.98
C SER A 22 11.23 -8.98 -9.41
N GLY A 23 10.23 -8.20 -9.81
CA GLY A 23 9.50 -8.37 -11.07
C GLY A 23 8.51 -9.54 -11.01
N LEU A 24 7.47 -9.44 -11.84
CA LEU A 24 6.48 -10.51 -12.04
C LEU A 24 6.96 -11.53 -13.05
N ASN A 25 7.87 -12.40 -12.58
CA ASN A 25 8.40 -13.52 -13.35
C ASN A 25 7.97 -14.86 -12.76
N TRP A 26 8.29 -15.96 -13.45
CA TRP A 26 7.94 -17.31 -13.02
C TRP A 26 8.47 -17.67 -11.63
N ASN A 27 9.65 -17.22 -11.24
CA ASN A 27 10.21 -17.54 -9.92
C ASN A 27 9.42 -16.85 -8.80
N THR A 28 9.00 -15.60 -9.01
CA THR A 28 8.13 -14.87 -8.09
C THR A 28 6.81 -15.61 -7.89
N ILE A 29 6.14 -15.96 -8.99
CA ILE A 29 4.86 -16.69 -8.99
C ILE A 29 5.00 -18.06 -8.31
N TYR A 30 6.06 -18.81 -8.64
CA TYR A 30 6.32 -20.12 -8.05
C TYR A 30 6.61 -20.06 -6.54
N THR A 31 7.34 -19.03 -6.10
CA THR A 31 7.65 -18.82 -4.67
C THR A 31 6.36 -18.59 -3.88
N VAL A 32 5.50 -17.69 -4.39
CA VAL A 32 4.20 -17.40 -3.81
C VAL A 32 3.33 -18.66 -3.79
N GLN A 33 3.23 -19.38 -4.91
CA GLN A 33 2.44 -20.61 -5.00
C GLN A 33 2.91 -21.68 -4.01
N THR A 34 4.23 -21.84 -3.86
CA THR A 34 4.82 -22.78 -2.90
C THR A 34 4.44 -22.42 -1.46
N CYS A 35 4.50 -21.14 -1.09
CA CYS A 35 4.05 -20.66 0.21
C CYS A 35 2.56 -20.96 0.45
N VAL A 36 1.70 -20.58 -0.50
CA VAL A 36 0.24 -20.77 -0.38
C VAL A 36 -0.09 -22.25 -0.22
N ASN A 37 0.48 -23.12 -1.05
CA ASN A 37 0.26 -24.55 -1.00
C ASN A 37 0.74 -25.15 0.34
N ALA A 38 1.90 -24.73 0.85
CA ALA A 38 2.43 -25.21 2.12
C ALA A 38 1.52 -24.81 3.30
N LEU A 39 1.02 -23.58 3.32
CA LEU A 39 0.10 -23.10 4.36
C LEU A 39 -1.26 -23.80 4.29
N LYS A 40 -1.82 -24.01 3.09
CA LYS A 40 -3.05 -24.79 2.90
C LYS A 40 -2.88 -26.25 3.32
N ALA A 41 -1.79 -26.89 2.92
CA ALA A 41 -1.47 -28.27 3.32
C ALA A 41 -1.27 -28.42 4.84
N ALA A 42 -0.80 -27.36 5.51
CA ALA A 42 -0.69 -27.34 6.97
C ALA A 42 -2.05 -27.24 7.69
N GLY A 43 -3.17 -27.06 6.96
CA GLY A 43 -4.52 -27.01 7.51
C GLY A 43 -4.78 -25.75 8.33
N LEU A 44 -4.29 -24.60 7.88
CA LEU A 44 -4.62 -23.31 8.49
C LEU A 44 -6.07 -22.92 8.19
N SER A 45 -6.75 -22.33 9.18
CA SER A 45 -8.13 -21.86 9.06
C SER A 45 -8.24 -20.43 8.55
N GLN A 46 -7.15 -19.66 8.61
CA GLN A 46 -7.09 -18.28 8.15
C GLN A 46 -7.03 -18.20 6.62
N PRO A 47 -7.63 -17.16 6.02
CA PRO A 47 -7.52 -16.93 4.58
C PRO A 47 -6.08 -16.55 4.20
N ILE A 48 -5.57 -17.13 3.12
CA ILE A 48 -4.22 -16.96 2.62
C ILE A 48 -4.25 -16.11 1.35
N GLY A 49 -3.54 -14.99 1.37
CA GLY A 49 -3.47 -14.03 0.27
C GLY A 49 -2.03 -13.65 -0.05
N VAL A 50 -1.88 -12.60 -0.84
CA VAL A 50 -0.59 -12.04 -1.26
C VAL A 50 -0.72 -10.53 -1.31
N ILE A 51 0.32 -9.82 -0.90
CA ILE A 51 0.35 -8.36 -0.90
C ILE A 51 1.32 -7.87 -1.97
N ASP A 52 0.89 -6.91 -2.79
CA ASP A 52 1.78 -6.18 -3.70
C ASP A 52 1.28 -4.76 -3.94
N THR A 53 2.10 -3.94 -4.59
CA THR A 53 1.74 -2.58 -5.04
C THR A 53 0.61 -2.61 -6.07
N TYR A 54 -0.23 -1.57 -6.10
CA TYR A 54 -1.25 -1.40 -7.15
C TYR A 54 -0.66 -1.55 -8.56
N ASP A 55 0.49 -0.96 -8.82
CA ASP A 55 1.14 -1.05 -10.13
C ASP A 55 1.62 -2.47 -10.46
N SER A 56 1.99 -3.28 -9.47
CA SER A 56 2.28 -4.68 -9.76
C SER A 56 1.01 -5.43 -10.14
N TRP A 57 -0.12 -5.15 -9.48
CA TRP A 57 -1.43 -5.69 -9.88
C TRP A 57 -1.90 -5.19 -11.26
N CYS A 58 -1.59 -3.94 -11.62
CA CYS A 58 -2.27 -3.22 -12.68
C CYS A 58 -1.39 -2.43 -13.68
N SER A 59 -0.08 -2.63 -13.74
CA SER A 59 0.79 -1.84 -14.63
C SER A 59 0.44 -2.03 -16.11
N ASN A 60 0.30 -0.89 -16.82
CA ASN A 60 -0.08 -0.66 -18.22
C ASN A 60 -1.52 -0.18 -18.51
N GLY A 61 -1.99 0.85 -17.79
CA GLY A 61 -3.11 1.69 -18.23
C GLY A 61 -4.42 0.94 -18.48
N ALA A 62 -5.38 1.59 -19.14
CA ALA A 62 -6.80 1.22 -19.19
C ALA A 62 -7.16 -0.25 -19.55
N ASN A 63 -6.22 -1.08 -20.04
CA ASN A 63 -6.42 -2.48 -20.42
C ASN A 63 -5.49 -3.50 -19.70
N GLY A 64 -4.70 -3.10 -18.69
CA GLY A 64 -3.44 -3.78 -18.31
C GLY A 64 -3.32 -4.59 -16.99
N CYS A 65 -4.38 -4.81 -16.21
CA CYS A 65 -4.30 -5.61 -14.96
C CYS A 65 -4.27 -7.13 -15.20
N SER A 66 -3.38 -7.58 -16.08
CA SER A 66 -3.27 -8.98 -16.49
C SER A 66 -1.96 -9.65 -16.07
N GLN A 67 -1.01 -8.90 -15.50
CA GLN A 67 0.32 -9.44 -15.16
C GLN A 67 0.24 -10.51 -14.06
N TRP A 68 -0.67 -10.32 -13.10
CA TRP A 68 -1.02 -11.33 -12.11
C TRP A 68 -2.20 -12.22 -12.54
N SER A 69 -2.60 -12.27 -13.81
CA SER A 69 -3.61 -13.25 -14.27
C SER A 69 -3.16 -14.69 -14.02
N ALA A 70 -1.85 -14.95 -13.96
CA ALA A 70 -1.29 -16.21 -13.49
C ALA A 70 -1.57 -16.51 -12.00
N MET A 71 -1.91 -15.51 -11.17
CA MET A 71 -2.44 -15.76 -9.82
C MET A 71 -3.80 -16.42 -9.83
N ALA A 72 -4.58 -16.38 -10.92
CA ALA A 72 -5.78 -17.20 -10.99
C ALA A 72 -5.45 -18.71 -10.84
N ALA A 73 -4.21 -19.13 -11.13
CA ALA A 73 -3.71 -20.47 -10.84
C ALA A 73 -3.23 -20.67 -9.39
N ILE A 74 -2.97 -19.58 -8.67
CA ILE A 74 -2.61 -19.60 -7.25
C ILE A 74 -3.91 -19.44 -6.50
N ASN A 75 -4.46 -20.55 -6.02
CA ASN A 75 -5.70 -20.62 -5.23
C ASN A 75 -5.55 -19.81 -3.93
N ILE A 76 -5.62 -18.48 -4.00
CA ILE A 76 -5.58 -17.53 -2.88
C ILE A 76 -6.99 -17.15 -2.48
N ASP A 77 -7.14 -16.71 -1.24
CA ASP A 77 -8.43 -16.38 -0.65
C ASP A 77 -8.69 -14.86 -0.62
N TRP A 78 -7.64 -14.03 -0.82
CA TRP A 78 -7.73 -12.57 -0.89
C TRP A 78 -6.47 -11.94 -1.52
N ILE A 79 -6.56 -10.68 -1.94
CA ILE A 79 -5.46 -9.87 -2.46
C ILE A 79 -5.24 -8.64 -1.58
N GLY A 80 -3.98 -8.34 -1.27
CA GLY A 80 -3.58 -7.09 -0.64
C GLY A 80 -2.95 -6.13 -1.64
N ALA A 81 -3.39 -4.87 -1.59
CA ALA A 81 -2.88 -3.80 -2.43
C ALA A 81 -2.24 -2.69 -1.58
N ASN A 82 -0.96 -2.44 -1.80
CA ASN A 82 -0.27 -1.27 -1.29
C ASN A 82 -0.47 -0.13 -2.29
N ILE A 83 -1.10 0.96 -1.85
CA ILE A 83 -1.49 2.07 -2.73
C ILE A 83 -1.00 3.39 -2.15
N TYR A 84 0.00 3.97 -2.81
CA TYR A 84 0.69 5.17 -2.34
C TYR A 84 0.67 6.30 -3.39
N PRO A 85 -0.40 7.13 -3.42
CA PRO A 85 -0.43 8.31 -4.29
C PRO A 85 0.74 9.26 -4.10
N TYR A 86 1.38 9.24 -2.91
CA TYR A 86 2.63 9.94 -2.65
C TYR A 86 3.75 9.45 -3.59
N TRP A 87 3.94 8.14 -3.69
CA TRP A 87 4.97 7.53 -4.54
C TRP A 87 4.65 7.60 -6.03
N ASP A 88 3.37 7.67 -6.39
CA ASP A 88 2.95 7.91 -7.77
C ASP A 88 3.53 9.24 -8.30
N ASN A 89 3.75 10.25 -7.45
CA ASN A 89 4.44 11.50 -7.86
C ASN A 89 5.87 11.29 -8.36
N VAL A 90 6.49 10.18 -7.98
CA VAL A 90 7.90 9.85 -8.24
C VAL A 90 8.00 8.81 -9.34
N TYR A 91 7.21 7.75 -9.23
CA TYR A 91 7.34 6.55 -10.04
C TYR A 91 6.26 6.41 -11.10
N SER A 92 5.09 7.05 -10.94
CA SER A 92 4.05 7.03 -11.96
C SER A 92 4.34 8.06 -13.04
N GLY A 93 4.31 7.61 -14.29
CA GLY A 93 4.29 8.50 -15.46
C GLY A 93 2.90 9.05 -15.77
N ALA A 94 1.83 8.44 -15.25
CA ALA A 94 0.43 8.79 -15.54
C ALA A 94 -0.21 9.68 -14.47
N ASP A 95 0.10 9.40 -13.19
CA ASP A 95 -0.45 10.09 -12.02
C ASP A 95 0.64 10.92 -11.34
N SER A 96 1.28 11.77 -12.12
CA SER A 96 2.50 12.46 -11.71
C SER A 96 2.27 13.50 -10.62
N CYS A 97 1.08 14.09 -10.49
CA CYS A 97 0.82 15.16 -9.52
C CYS A 97 -0.38 14.87 -8.62
N ASN A 98 -0.09 14.31 -7.46
CA ASN A 98 -1.03 14.03 -6.38
C ASN A 98 -0.85 14.99 -5.21
N THR A 99 -1.95 15.59 -4.79
CA THR A 99 -2.04 16.37 -3.55
C THR A 99 -2.56 15.48 -2.42
N ALA A 100 -2.27 15.85 -1.17
CA ALA A 100 -2.83 15.15 -0.02
C ALA A 100 -4.38 15.14 -0.01
N SER A 101 -5.00 16.22 -0.51
CA SER A 101 -6.46 16.33 -0.63
C SER A 101 -7.06 15.38 -1.67
N SER A 102 -6.36 15.09 -2.77
CA SER A 102 -6.85 14.20 -3.84
C SER A 102 -6.48 12.73 -3.64
N ALA A 103 -5.43 12.46 -2.84
CA ALA A 103 -4.86 11.12 -2.65
C ALA A 103 -5.89 10.06 -2.24
N ALA A 104 -6.79 10.37 -1.29
CA ALA A 104 -7.78 9.38 -0.84
C ALA A 104 -8.75 8.94 -1.96
N ALA A 105 -9.18 9.89 -2.80
CA ALA A 105 -10.06 9.58 -3.93
C ALA A 105 -9.34 8.75 -5.01
N MET A 106 -8.06 9.04 -5.24
CA MET A 106 -7.22 8.23 -6.13
C MET A 106 -7.06 6.80 -5.59
N THR A 107 -6.71 6.65 -4.31
CA THR A 107 -6.59 5.33 -3.69
C THR A 107 -7.89 4.52 -3.81
N MET A 108 -9.05 5.14 -3.60
CA MET A 108 -10.34 4.47 -3.79
C MET A 108 -10.62 4.11 -5.26
N THR A 109 -10.16 4.93 -6.21
CA THR A 109 -10.27 4.63 -7.64
C THR A 109 -9.44 3.39 -8.00
N HIS A 110 -8.20 3.32 -7.54
CA HIS A 110 -7.33 2.15 -7.68
C HIS A 110 -7.91 0.91 -7.00
N HIS A 111 -8.43 1.05 -5.77
CA HIS A 111 -9.05 -0.07 -5.06
C HIS A 111 -10.28 -0.61 -5.81
N LYS A 112 -11.20 0.26 -6.26
CA LYS A 112 -12.36 -0.15 -7.05
C LYS A 112 -11.97 -0.80 -8.38
N ASN A 113 -10.88 -0.34 -8.99
CA ASN A 113 -10.35 -0.93 -10.22
C ASN A 113 -9.91 -2.39 -10.01
N LEU A 114 -9.29 -2.70 -8.88
CA LEU A 114 -8.94 -4.07 -8.49
C LEU A 114 -10.18 -4.90 -8.16
N ILE A 115 -11.10 -4.37 -7.36
CA ILE A 115 -12.36 -5.08 -7.01
C ILE A 115 -13.14 -5.47 -8.25
N SER A 116 -13.17 -4.64 -9.30
CA SER A 116 -13.90 -4.95 -10.53
C SER A 116 -13.23 -6.02 -11.41
N ARG A 117 -12.05 -6.53 -11.02
CA ARG A 117 -11.21 -7.42 -11.84
C ARG A 117 -10.91 -8.76 -11.18
N TYR A 118 -10.97 -8.82 -9.86
CA TYR A 118 -10.65 -10.01 -9.10
C TYR A 118 -11.89 -10.51 -8.36
N ASP A 119 -12.15 -11.82 -8.46
CA ASP A 119 -13.29 -12.48 -7.80
C ASP A 119 -13.08 -12.76 -6.31
N VAL A 120 -11.90 -12.42 -5.79
CA VAL A 120 -11.55 -12.54 -4.37
C VAL A 120 -11.58 -11.18 -3.68
N PRO A 121 -11.81 -11.12 -2.36
CA PRO A 121 -11.72 -9.87 -1.61
C PRO A 121 -10.39 -9.16 -1.84
N VAL A 122 -10.47 -7.84 -2.05
CA VAL A 122 -9.32 -6.94 -2.14
C VAL A 122 -9.25 -6.11 -0.88
N VAL A 123 -8.06 -5.99 -0.31
CA VAL A 123 -7.77 -5.21 0.89
C VAL A 123 -6.71 -4.17 0.56
N VAL A 124 -6.91 -2.91 0.92
CA VAL A 124 -5.80 -1.94 0.90
C VAL A 124 -4.93 -2.18 2.13
N THR A 125 -3.83 -2.87 1.93
CA THR A 125 -2.95 -3.31 3.02
C THR A 125 -1.99 -2.25 3.47
N GLU A 126 -1.70 -1.27 2.61
CA GLU A 126 -0.95 -0.10 2.98
C GLU A 126 -1.41 1.14 2.20
N PHE A 127 -1.55 2.25 2.92
CA PHE A 127 -1.67 3.59 2.37
C PHE A 127 -1.05 4.57 3.36
N GLY A 128 -0.56 5.71 2.89
CA GLY A 128 -0.09 6.74 3.80
C GLY A 128 0.39 7.99 3.10
N TRP A 129 0.93 8.89 3.92
CA TRP A 129 1.61 10.09 3.47
C TRP A 129 2.68 10.48 4.50
N PRO A 130 3.90 10.81 4.09
CA PRO A 130 4.97 11.14 5.03
C PRO A 130 4.76 12.52 5.67
N GLY A 131 4.95 12.59 6.99
CA GLY A 131 4.85 13.83 7.78
C GLY A 131 6.12 14.70 7.73
N ALA A 132 7.24 14.18 7.22
CA ALA A 132 8.52 14.87 7.19
C ALA A 132 9.49 14.27 6.16
N PRO A 133 10.58 14.97 5.81
CA PRO A 133 10.92 16.36 6.18
C PRO A 133 9.93 17.40 5.64
N ALA A 134 9.54 18.38 6.45
CA ALA A 134 8.51 19.35 6.08
C ALA A 134 8.89 20.16 4.83
N GLY A 135 7.96 20.25 3.87
CA GLY A 135 8.14 20.96 2.60
C GLY A 135 8.89 20.15 1.54
N GLN A 136 9.41 18.97 1.87
CA GLN A 136 10.06 18.13 0.87
C GLN A 136 9.02 17.56 -0.10
N THR A 137 9.35 17.60 -1.38
CA THR A 137 8.62 16.93 -2.45
C THR A 137 9.61 16.11 -3.26
N PHE A 138 9.16 14.94 -3.72
CA PHE A 138 9.89 14.15 -4.70
C PHE A 138 9.16 14.31 -6.03
N LEU A 139 9.81 15.04 -6.93
CA LEU A 139 9.26 15.36 -8.24
C LEU A 139 9.80 14.36 -9.26
N ASN A 140 8.93 13.85 -10.12
CA ASN A 140 9.36 13.27 -11.39
C ASN A 140 9.67 14.38 -12.41
N GLN A 141 10.20 13.97 -13.58
CA GLN A 141 10.60 14.90 -14.64
C GLN A 141 9.43 15.78 -15.13
N ALA A 142 8.19 15.29 -15.09
CA ALA A 142 7.02 16.04 -15.52
C ALA A 142 6.72 17.20 -14.56
N ASN A 143 6.70 16.95 -13.25
CA ASN A 143 6.42 17.99 -12.26
C ASN A 143 7.56 19.00 -12.11
N TYR A 144 8.81 18.58 -12.35
CA TYR A 144 9.95 19.50 -12.36
C TYR A 144 9.76 20.61 -13.40
N VAL A 145 9.14 20.29 -14.54
CA VAL A 145 8.91 21.26 -15.63
C VAL A 145 7.71 22.17 -15.32
N THR A 146 6.66 21.66 -14.68
CA THR A 146 5.45 22.44 -14.36
C THR A 146 5.60 23.33 -13.12
N GLY A 147 6.52 22.99 -12.21
CA GLY A 147 6.70 23.69 -10.94
C GLY A 147 5.61 23.38 -9.91
N GLU A 148 4.77 22.38 -10.17
CA GLU A 148 3.69 21.99 -9.26
C GLU A 148 4.24 21.36 -7.97
N GLN A 149 3.67 21.76 -6.84
CA GLN A 149 4.04 21.29 -5.50
C GLN A 149 3.15 20.10 -5.10
N CYS A 150 3.39 18.95 -5.73
CA CYS A 150 2.69 17.69 -5.47
C CYS A 150 3.51 16.84 -4.50
N GLY A 151 2.91 15.88 -3.80
CA GLY A 151 3.67 15.01 -2.90
C GLY A 151 4.43 15.74 -1.79
N VAL A 152 3.90 16.85 -1.26
CA VAL A 152 4.59 17.63 -0.22
C VAL A 152 4.48 16.93 1.14
N CYS A 153 5.62 16.55 1.70
CA CYS A 153 5.77 16.00 3.05
C CYS A 153 5.48 17.09 4.08
N ASN A 154 4.54 16.87 4.99
CA ASN A 154 4.35 17.61 6.23
C ASN A 154 3.19 16.99 7.02
N ASP A 155 3.17 17.23 8.33
CA ASP A 155 2.13 16.69 9.22
C ASP A 155 0.70 17.14 8.85
N ALA A 156 0.53 18.34 8.28
CA ALA A 156 -0.79 18.83 7.87
C ALA A 156 -1.34 18.02 6.67
N ASN A 157 -0.50 17.76 5.67
CA ASN A 157 -0.83 16.92 4.52
C ASN A 157 -1.02 15.46 4.93
N GLN A 158 -0.18 14.93 5.83
CA GLN A 158 -0.37 13.60 6.40
C GLN A 158 -1.75 13.48 7.06
N LYS A 159 -2.10 14.45 7.92
CA LYS A 159 -3.42 14.50 8.56
C LYS A 159 -4.57 14.50 7.54
N VAL A 160 -4.49 15.37 6.53
CA VAL A 160 -5.53 15.49 5.49
C VAL A 160 -5.71 14.16 4.77
N MET A 161 -4.62 13.55 4.30
CA MET A 161 -4.69 12.30 3.53
C MET A 161 -5.23 11.15 4.40
N VAL A 162 -4.70 10.98 5.61
CA VAL A 162 -5.10 9.89 6.52
C VAL A 162 -6.55 10.05 6.97
N GLN A 163 -6.99 11.25 7.36
CA GLN A 163 -8.39 11.51 7.74
C GLN A 163 -9.33 11.23 6.57
N ASN A 164 -9.03 11.75 5.38
CA ASN A 164 -9.86 11.53 4.19
C ASN A 164 -9.97 10.04 3.85
N MET A 165 -8.88 9.28 3.99
CA MET A 165 -8.88 7.83 3.81
C MET A 165 -9.76 7.12 4.84
N ILE A 166 -9.62 7.43 6.13
CA ILE A 166 -10.44 6.81 7.19
C ILE A 166 -11.92 7.12 6.97
N ASP A 167 -12.28 8.38 6.72
CA ASP A 167 -13.67 8.77 6.50
C ASP A 167 -14.26 8.07 5.27
N LEU A 168 -13.49 8.01 4.19
CA LEU A 168 -13.92 7.37 2.95
C LEU A 168 -14.12 5.86 3.14
N TYR A 169 -13.21 5.16 3.80
CA TYR A 169 -13.29 3.70 3.99
C TYR A 169 -14.30 3.31 5.08
N ARG A 170 -14.50 4.14 6.10
CA ARG A 170 -15.59 3.98 7.08
C ARG A 170 -16.96 4.06 6.39
N ASN A 171 -17.12 4.97 5.43
CA ASN A 171 -18.37 5.13 4.69
C ASN A 171 -18.65 3.98 3.69
N THR A 172 -17.61 3.34 3.15
CA THR A 172 -17.79 2.22 2.21
C THR A 172 -17.83 0.86 2.89
N GLY A 173 -17.37 0.75 4.14
CA GLY A 173 -17.22 -0.52 4.85
C GLY A 173 -16.11 -1.41 4.27
N LEU A 174 -15.26 -0.87 3.39
CA LEU A 174 -14.14 -1.60 2.81
C LEU A 174 -12.96 -1.64 3.79
N PRO A 175 -12.15 -2.71 3.79
CA PRO A 175 -10.99 -2.81 4.67
C PRO A 175 -9.81 -1.99 4.13
N CYS A 176 -9.12 -1.29 5.03
CA CYS A 176 -7.85 -0.62 4.76
C CYS A 176 -6.96 -0.55 6.00
N ASN A 177 -5.64 -0.50 5.79
CA ASN A 177 -4.65 -0.31 6.85
C ASN A 177 -3.76 0.91 6.56
N THR A 178 -3.66 1.80 7.53
CA THR A 178 -2.75 2.95 7.45
C THR A 178 -1.31 2.52 7.70
N PHE A 179 -0.44 2.90 6.79
CA PHE A 179 1.01 2.85 6.92
C PHE A 179 1.51 4.24 7.37
N GLU A 180 1.97 4.41 8.61
CA GLU A 180 2.10 3.41 9.68
C GLU A 180 1.77 4.02 11.05
N ALA A 181 1.76 3.19 12.09
CA ALA A 181 1.43 3.68 13.44
C ALA A 181 2.50 4.62 13.99
N PHE A 182 3.77 4.24 13.89
CA PHE A 182 4.89 4.96 14.50
C PHE A 182 5.99 5.24 13.49
N ARG A 183 6.61 6.42 13.58
CA ARG A 183 7.76 6.75 12.75
C ARG A 183 8.91 5.81 13.02
N GLU A 184 9.41 5.16 11.99
CA GLU A 184 10.45 4.15 12.11
C GLU A 184 11.84 4.75 11.84
N ALA A 185 12.51 5.23 12.89
CA ALA A 185 13.83 5.86 12.77
C ALA A 185 14.89 4.95 12.11
N TRP A 186 14.78 3.62 12.25
CA TRP A 186 15.70 2.68 11.62
C TRP A 186 15.64 2.70 10.08
N LYS A 187 14.52 3.16 9.50
CA LYS A 187 14.37 3.39 8.06
C LYS A 187 15.16 4.60 7.55
N SER A 188 15.74 5.43 8.43
CA SER A 188 16.60 6.54 8.01
C SER A 188 17.92 6.08 7.37
N SER A 189 18.22 4.77 7.45
CA SER A 189 19.31 4.16 6.70
C SER A 189 18.99 3.98 5.21
N SER A 190 17.71 4.15 4.82
CA SER A 190 17.33 4.24 3.41
C SER A 190 17.92 5.52 2.79
N SER A 191 18.18 5.48 1.49
CA SER A 191 18.64 6.66 0.74
C SER A 191 17.53 7.72 0.52
N ILE A 192 16.31 7.48 1.01
CA ILE A 192 15.12 8.28 0.69
C ILE A 192 14.54 8.87 1.98
N ALA A 193 14.76 10.16 2.20
CA ALA A 193 14.49 10.86 3.47
C ALA A 193 13.09 10.66 4.10
N PRO A 194 11.97 10.61 3.35
CA PRO A 194 10.64 10.37 3.91
C PRO A 194 10.41 9.02 4.59
N GLU A 195 11.22 8.01 4.30
CA GLU A 195 10.95 6.62 4.74
C GLU A 195 10.87 6.46 6.27
N SER A 196 11.55 7.30 7.03
CA SER A 196 11.47 7.27 8.50
C SER A 196 10.27 8.02 9.08
N ASN A 197 9.39 8.59 8.24
CA ASN A 197 8.41 9.60 8.64
C ASN A 197 6.96 9.30 8.20
N TRP A 198 6.63 8.04 7.89
CA TRP A 198 5.26 7.61 7.56
C TRP A 198 4.34 7.50 8.76
N GLY A 199 4.91 7.33 9.96
CA GLY A 199 4.14 7.17 11.18
C GLY A 199 3.26 8.37 11.53
N VAL A 200 1.99 8.10 11.86
CA VAL A 200 1.05 9.08 12.43
C VAL A 200 1.41 9.47 13.87
N CYS A 201 2.19 8.63 14.55
CA CYS A 201 2.76 8.92 15.86
C CYS A 201 4.29 8.88 15.84
N LEU A 202 4.91 9.59 16.76
CA LEU A 202 6.36 9.59 16.92
C LEU A 202 6.85 8.20 17.33
N GLY A 203 8.02 7.79 16.84
CA GLY A 203 8.65 6.50 17.17
C GLY A 203 9.30 6.42 18.54
N THR A 204 9.32 7.52 19.29
CA THR A 204 9.94 7.62 20.61
C THR A 204 8.92 8.06 21.65
N SER A 205 9.05 7.54 22.87
CA SER A 205 8.25 7.96 24.02
C SER A 205 8.23 9.50 24.13
N PRO A 206 7.05 10.14 24.31
CA PRO A 206 5.77 9.55 24.73
C PRO A 206 4.89 9.03 23.58
N TYR A 207 5.44 8.80 22.38
CA TYR A 207 4.73 8.32 21.19
C TYR A 207 3.57 9.24 20.77
N THR A 208 3.77 10.55 20.91
CA THR A 208 2.76 11.56 20.56
C THR A 208 2.29 11.37 19.12
N CYS A 209 0.98 11.35 18.93
CA CYS A 209 0.40 11.32 17.59
C CYS A 209 0.28 12.72 17.02
N VAL A 210 0.93 12.94 15.87
CA VAL A 210 0.97 14.24 15.20
C VAL A 210 0.09 14.11 13.96
N GLY A 211 -1.05 14.81 13.97
CA GLY A 211 -1.99 14.73 12.85
C GLY A 211 -2.83 13.45 12.82
N ALA A 212 -2.96 12.73 13.95
CA ALA A 212 -3.94 11.66 14.04
C ALA A 212 -5.35 12.19 13.77
N PRO A 213 -6.14 11.48 12.95
CA PRO A 213 -7.55 11.79 12.75
C PRO A 213 -8.32 11.67 14.08
N ASN A 214 -9.29 12.58 14.29
CA ASN A 214 -10.14 12.58 15.48
C ASN A 214 -11.25 11.51 15.37
#